data_AF-A0A9W7M874-F1
#
_entry.id   AF-A0A9W7M874-F1
#
_cell.length_a   1.000
_cell.length_b   1.000
_cell.length_c   1.000
_cell.angle_alpha   90.00
_cell.angle_beta   90.00
_cell.angle_gamma   90.00
#
_symmetry.space_group_name_H-M   'P 1'
#
loop_
_entity.id
_entity.type
_entity.pdbx_description
1 polymer ?
#
loop_
_entity_poly.entity_id
_entity_poly.type
_entity_poly.pdbx_seq_one_letter_code
_entity_poly.pdbx_strand_id
1 'polypeptide(L)' 'MVLDPLENFPASALAYDHMVDSFDDDSATVQEFAKRCRVFTVEIEHVDVATLEKLEQQGLDCEPKASTIQIIQLIPCICF' A
#
# COMPACT_ATOMS: atom_id res chain seq x y z
N MET A 1 -3.14 5.81 -9.73
CA MET A 1 -1.99 4.92 -10.04
C MET A 1 -2.14 3.69 -9.16
N VAL A 2 -1.75 2.51 -9.64
CA VAL A 2 -1.76 1.26 -8.87
C VAL A 2 -0.36 0.64 -8.84
N LEU A 3 0.01 0.01 -7.73
CA LEU A 3 1.23 -0.77 -7.54
C LEU A 3 0.81 -2.23 -7.42
N ASP A 4 1.24 -3.07 -8.35
CA ASP A 4 0.99 -4.51 -8.29
C ASP A 4 2.06 -5.27 -9.08
N PRO A 5 2.57 -6.41 -8.59
CA PRO A 5 3.63 -7.16 -9.27
C PRO A 5 3.19 -7.79 -10.59
N LEU A 6 1.89 -7.92 -10.86
CA LEU A 6 1.37 -8.52 -12.09
C LEU A 6 1.13 -7.45 -13.16
N GLU A 7 1.76 -7.62 -14.32
CA GLU A 7 1.59 -6.73 -15.48
C GLU A 7 0.11 -6.59 -15.92
N ASN A 8 -0.69 -7.67 -15.76
CA ASN A 8 -2.11 -7.71 -16.14
C ASN A 8 -3.05 -7.73 -14.92
N PHE A 9 -2.80 -6.86 -13.94
CA PHE A 9 -3.66 -6.73 -12.75
C PHE A 9 -5.03 -6.11 -13.09
N PRO A 10 -6.18 -6.60 -12.57
CA PRO A 10 -7.50 -6.08 -12.93
C PRO A 10 -7.66 -4.56 -12.77
N ALA A 11 -7.08 -3.97 -11.72
CA ALA A 11 -7.17 -2.53 -11.51
C ALA A 11 -6.25 -1.72 -12.46
N SER A 12 -5.20 -2.33 -13.03
CA SER A 12 -4.29 -1.62 -13.96
C SER A 12 -5.00 -1.20 -15.25
N ALA A 13 -5.97 -2.00 -15.71
CA ALA A 13 -6.79 -1.68 -16.88
C ALA A 13 -7.64 -0.41 -16.72
N LEU A 14 -7.90 0.04 -15.49
CA LEU A 14 -8.70 1.22 -15.17
C LEU A 14 -7.88 2.35 -14.55
N ALA A 15 -6.67 2.07 -14.08
CA ALA A 15 -5.80 3.06 -13.48
C ALA A 15 -5.16 3.97 -14.54
N TYR A 16 -4.96 5.23 -14.19
CA TYR A 16 -4.22 6.19 -15.03
C TYR A 16 -2.77 5.79 -15.28
N ASP A 17 -2.18 5.04 -14.34
CA ASP A 17 -0.80 4.58 -14.39
C ASP A 17 -0.66 3.33 -13.52
N HIS A 18 0.29 2.47 -13.86
CA HIS A 18 0.56 1.20 -13.20
C HIS A 18 2.07 1.03 -13.03
N MET A 19 2.48 0.88 -11.77
CA MET A 19 3.84 0.50 -11.41
C MET A 19 3.87 -1.02 -11.20
N VAL A 20 4.55 -1.74 -12.10
CA VAL A 20 4.68 -3.21 -12.02
C VAL A 20 5.86 -3.55 -11.14
N ASP A 21 5.61 -3.75 -9.84
CA ASP A 21 6.64 -4.05 -8.84
C ASP A 21 6.03 -4.69 -7.58
N SER A 22 6.85 -5.32 -6.74
CA SER A 22 6.43 -6.00 -5.51
C SER A 22 6.21 -4.98 -4.38
N PHE A 23 5.17 -5.19 -3.58
CA PHE A 23 4.91 -4.45 -2.34
C PHE A 23 5.26 -5.25 -1.07
N ASP A 24 5.64 -6.52 -1.22
CA ASP A 24 5.90 -7.45 -0.11
C ASP A 24 7.39 -7.44 0.28
N ASP A 25 8.28 -7.43 -0.71
CA ASP A 25 9.72 -7.66 -0.49
C ASP A 25 10.54 -6.37 -0.21
N ASP A 26 10.09 -5.21 -0.71
CA ASP A 26 10.87 -3.96 -0.64
C ASP A 26 10.03 -2.73 -0.26
N SER A 27 10.26 -2.25 0.97
CA SER A 27 9.70 -0.99 1.46
C SER A 27 10.10 0.25 0.63
N ALA A 28 11.22 0.19 -0.11
CA ALA A 28 11.66 1.30 -0.94
C ALA A 28 10.74 1.50 -2.15
N THR A 29 10.28 0.41 -2.77
CA THR A 29 9.31 0.44 -3.88
C THR A 29 8.02 1.13 -3.45
N VAL A 30 7.47 0.76 -2.29
CA VAL A 30 6.26 1.37 -1.73
C VAL A 30 6.48 2.86 -1.45
N GLN A 31 7.65 3.25 -0.95
CA GLN A 31 7.99 4.65 -0.71
C GLN A 31 8.12 5.45 -2.01
N GLU A 32 8.76 4.92 -3.05
CA GLU A 32 8.85 5.59 -4.35
C GLU A 32 7.49 5.77 -5.00
N PHE A 33 6.64 4.74 -4.92
CA PHE A 33 5.25 4.83 -5.36
C PHE A 33 4.49 5.93 -4.60
N ALA A 34 4.63 5.95 -3.28
CA ALA A 34 3.94 6.88 -2.40
C ALA A 34 4.31 8.35 -2.65
N LYS A 35 5.56 8.66 -3.05
CA LYS A 35 5.99 10.03 -3.43
C LYS A 35 5.19 10.63 -4.59
N ARG A 36 4.57 9.79 -5.41
CA ARG A 36 3.78 10.21 -6.58
C ARG A 36 2.31 10.46 -6.24
N CYS A 37 1.92 10.23 -4.99
CA CYS A 37 0.54 10.29 -4.52
C CYS A 37 0.36 11.40 -3.49
N ARG A 38 -0.86 11.95 -3.42
CA ARG A 38 -1.26 12.86 -2.34
C ARG A 38 -1.94 12.13 -1.18
N VAL A 39 -2.71 11.10 -1.52
CA VAL A 39 -3.37 10.18 -0.61
C VAL A 39 -2.92 8.79 -1.01
N PHE A 40 -2.53 7.98 -0.03
CA PHE A 40 -2.10 6.60 -0.21
C PHE A 40 -3.13 5.67 0.42
N THR A 41 -3.48 4.60 -0.27
CA THR A 41 -4.46 3.62 0.22
C THR A 41 -4.05 2.21 -0.17
N VAL A 42 -4.56 1.23 0.56
CA VAL A 42 -4.28 -0.21 0.35
C VAL A 42 -5.60 -0.95 0.18
N GLU A 43 -5.61 -1.94 -0.71
CA GLU A 43 -6.80 -2.79 -0.95
C GLU A 43 -6.82 -4.05 -0.08
N ILE A 44 -5.67 -4.45 0.48
CA ILE A 44 -5.50 -5.60 1.36
C ILE A 44 -4.87 -5.19 2.69
N GLU A 45 -5.14 -5.95 3.74
CA GLU A 45 -4.59 -5.74 5.08
C GLU A 45 -3.17 -6.27 5.25
N HIS A 46 -2.70 -7.15 4.35
CA HIS A 46 -1.36 -7.74 4.41
C HIS A 46 -0.32 -6.80 3.77
N VAL A 47 -0.01 -5.72 4.50
CA VAL A 47 0.94 -4.69 4.08
C VAL A 47 1.90 -4.36 5.22
N ASP A 48 3.09 -3.84 4.88
CA ASP A 48 4.08 -3.41 5.86
C ASP A 48 3.62 -2.15 6.61
N VAL A 49 3.07 -2.37 7.81
CA VAL A 49 2.62 -1.31 8.73
C VAL A 49 3.75 -0.35 9.07
N ALA A 50 4.99 -0.82 9.23
CA ALA A 50 6.10 0.05 9.59
C ALA A 50 6.44 1.03 8.45
N THR A 51 6.21 0.62 7.19
CA THR A 51 6.35 1.52 6.04
C THR A 51 5.22 2.54 5.98
N LEU A 52 3.97 2.12 6.24
CA LEU A 52 2.83 3.05 6.34
C LEU A 52 3.05 4.13 7.42
N GLU A 53 3.53 3.75 8.61
CA GLU A 53 3.84 4.69 9.70
C GLU A 53 4.91 5.71 9.28
N LYS A 54 5.95 5.27 8.56
CA LYS A 54 7.00 6.17 8.05
C LYS A 54 6.42 7.16 7.02
N LEU A 55 5.55 6.70 6.13
CA LEU A 55 4.90 7.57 5.14
C LEU A 55 4.01 8.62 5.81
N GLU A 56 3.26 8.23 6.84
CA GLU A 56 2.47 9.17 7.64
C GLU A 56 3.36 10.22 8.33
N GLN A 57 4.50 9.80 8.92
CA GLN A 57 5.48 10.71 9.53
C GLN A 57 6.12 11.67 8.52
N GLN A 58 6.22 11.27 7.25
CA GLN A 58 6.66 12.12 6.15
C GLN A 58 5.58 13.09 5.68
N GLY A 59 4.37 13.04 6.25
CA GLY A 59 3.25 13.93 5.95
C GLY A 59 2.34 13.44 4.83
N LEU A 60 2.49 12.19 4.38
CA LEU A 60 1.57 11.58 3.42
C LEU A 60 0.26 11.20 4.10
N ASP A 61 -0.85 11.44 3.42
CA ASP A 61 -2.16 11.05 3.93
C ASP A 61 -2.44 9.58 3.60
N CYS A 62 -2.18 8.68 4.55
CA CYS A 62 -2.46 7.25 4.40
C CYS A 62 -3.86 6.91 4.90
N GLU A 63 -4.64 6.17 4.12
CA GLU A 63 -5.98 5.70 4.48
C GLU A 63 -6.18 4.21 4.10
N PRO A 64 -6.57 3.35 5.05
CA PRO A 64 -6.71 3.62 6.47
C PRO A 64 -5.35 3.92 7.13
N LYS A 65 -5.38 4.55 8.31
CA LYS A 65 -4.16 4.84 9.07
C LYS A 65 -3.39 3.58 9.41
N ALA A 66 -2.07 3.69 9.54
CA ALA A 66 -1.19 2.57 9.91
C ALA A 66 -1.63 1.89 11.21
N SER A 67 -2.04 2.69 12.20
CA SER A 67 -2.62 2.20 13.47
C SER A 67 -3.91 1.38 13.29
N THR A 68 -4.71 1.68 12.27
CA THR A 68 -5.92 0.92 11.94
C THR A 68 -5.55 -0.43 11.32
N ILE A 69 -4.62 -0.46 10.36
CA ILE A 69 -4.11 -1.72 9.78
C ILE A 69 -3.49 -2.59 10.86
N GLN A 70 -2.71 -2.00 11.77
CA GLN A 70 -2.10 -2.72 12.90
C GLN A 70 -3.15 -3.44 13.75
N ILE A 71 -4.28 -2.79 14.05
CA ILE A 71 -5.38 -3.40 14.81
C ILE A 71 -5.99 -4.57 14.02
N ILE A 72 -6.18 -4.41 12.71
CA ILE A 72 -6.77 -5.45 11.85
C ILE A 72 -5.88 -6.69 11.80
N GLN A 73 -4.56 -6.53 11.64
CA GLN A 73 -3.60 -7.64 11.60
C GLN A 73 -3.50 -8.42 12.93
N LEU A 74 -3.86 -7.79 14.06
CA LEU A 74 -3.90 -8.46 15.37
C LEU A 74 -5.13 -9.38 15.54
N ILE A 75 -6.14 -9.24 14.70
CA ILE A 75 -7.35 -10.08 14.74
C ILE A 75 -7.07 -11.34 13.91
N PRO A 76 -7.04 -12.54 14.51
CA PRO A 76 -6.59 -13.77 13.84
C PRO A 76 -7.55 -14.32 12.77
N CYS A 77 -8.49 -13.53 12.24
CA CYS A 77 -9.62 -14.03 11.45
C CYS A 77 -10.01 -13.17 10.23
N ILE A 78 -9.14 -12.30 9.71
CA ILE A 78 -9.51 -11.47 8.55
C ILE A 78 -8.50 -11.72 7.43
N CYS A 79 -9.00 -12.42 6.42
CA CYS A 79 -8.48 -12.73 5.08
C CYS A 79 -7.24 -13.65 4.93
N PHE A 80 -7.53 -14.86 4.42
CA PHE A 80 -6.63 -15.73 3.65
C PHE A 80 -6.40 -15.16 2.24
#